data_AF-A0A8J6PMJ8-F1
#
_entry.id   AF-A0A8J6PMJ8-F1
#
_cell.length_a   1.000
_cell.length_b   1.000
_cell.length_c   1.000
_cell.angle_alpha   90.00
_cell.angle_beta   90.00
_cell.angle_gamma   90.00
#
_symmetry.space_group_name_H-M   'P 1'
#
loop_
_entity.id
_entity.type
_entity.pdbx_description
1 polymer ?
#
loop_
_entity_poly.entity_id
_entity_poly.type
_entity_poly.pdbx_seq_one_letter_code
_entity_poly.pdbx_strand_id
1 'polypeptide(L)'
;MIRHLWPLLIGFSLWAMAFTALYTVQYLGCYLGWSPQAHRLALVAGAAIAIAVSVGVLVVQIAYVRRLGQATTFMHRVGIGATVAAIAATIITFAPIVLASACI
;
A
#
# COMPACT_ATOMS: atom_id res chain seq x y z
N MET A 1 -4.04 -20.30 -14.77
CA MET A 1 -3.53 -20.43 -13.38
C MET A 1 -3.34 -19.09 -12.65
N ILE A 2 -2.65 -18.10 -13.23
CA ILE A 2 -2.38 -16.78 -12.60
C ILE A 2 -3.63 -16.05 -12.06
N ARG A 3 -4.78 -16.16 -12.75
CA ARG A 3 -6.04 -15.51 -12.36
C ARG A 3 -6.56 -15.92 -10.98
N HIS A 4 -6.20 -17.09 -10.45
CA HIS A 4 -6.65 -17.54 -9.12
C HIS A 4 -5.74 -17.10 -7.98
N LEU A 5 -4.49 -16.72 -8.28
CA LEU A 5 -3.51 -16.26 -7.27
C LEU A 5 -3.62 -14.75 -6.98
N TRP A 6 -4.40 -14.04 -7.80
CA TRP A 6 -4.62 -12.60 -7.67
C TRP A 6 -4.98 -12.13 -6.24
N PRO A 7 -5.85 -12.82 -5.45
CA PRO A 7 -6.25 -12.33 -4.13
C PRO A 7 -5.09 -12.36 -3.15
N LEU A 8 -4.14 -13.28 -3.36
CA LEU A 8 -3.00 -13.51 -2.48
C LEU A 8 -1.88 -12.50 -2.76
N LEU A 9 -1.63 -12.22 -4.05
CA LEU A 9 -0.46 -11.47 -4.48
C LEU A 9 -0.69 -9.95 -4.50
N ILE A 10 -1.93 -9.49 -4.71
CA ILE A 10 -2.22 -8.07 -4.96
C ILE A 10 -1.83 -7.17 -3.77
N GLY A 11 -2.10 -7.59 -2.53
CA GLY A 11 -1.84 -6.79 -1.33
C GLY A 11 -0.36 -6.47 -1.14
N PHE A 12 0.49 -7.49 -1.10
CA PHE A 12 1.95 -7.31 -0.96
C PHE A 12 2.60 -6.70 -2.20
N SER A 13 2.07 -6.94 -3.40
CA SER A 13 2.56 -6.26 -4.61
C SER A 13 2.30 -4.76 -4.54
N LEU A 14 1.12 -4.34 -4.10
CA LEU A 14 0.80 -2.93 -3.88
C LEU A 14 1.68 -2.30 -2.81
N TRP A 15 1.91 -3.01 -1.71
CA TRP A 15 2.84 -2.56 -0.66
C TRP A 15 4.25 -2.35 -1.20
N ALA A 16 4.81 -3.32 -1.94
CA ALA A 16 6.16 -3.23 -2.51
C ALA A 16 6.29 -2.09 -3.55
N MET A 17 5.26 -1.89 -4.38
CA MET A 17 5.22 -0.78 -5.32
C MET A 17 5.16 0.57 -4.59
N ALA A 18 4.30 0.69 -3.57
CA ALA A 18 4.20 1.91 -2.76
C ALA A 18 5.53 2.23 -2.05
N PHE A 19 6.18 1.22 -1.47
CA PHE A 19 7.50 1.33 -0.87
C PHE A 19 8.54 1.85 -1.85
N THR A 20 8.66 1.20 -3.01
CA THR A 20 9.64 1.59 -4.02
C THR A 20 9.38 3.02 -4.52
N ALA A 21 8.12 3.37 -4.79
CA ALA A 21 7.75 4.69 -5.28
C ALA A 21 8.04 5.79 -4.24
N LEU A 22 7.61 5.61 -2.99
CA LEU A 22 7.83 6.60 -1.92
C LEU A 22 9.31 6.74 -1.56
N TYR A 23 10.06 5.65 -1.56
CA TYR A 23 11.50 5.70 -1.35
C TYR A 23 12.22 6.45 -2.49
N THR A 24 11.76 6.27 -3.74
CA THR A 24 12.27 7.03 -4.88
C THR A 24 11.97 8.52 -4.75
N VAL A 25 10.74 8.88 -4.34
CA VAL A 25 10.36 10.28 -4.07
C VAL A 25 11.20 10.87 -2.94
N GLN A 26 11.45 10.11 -1.87
CA GLN A 26 12.32 10.51 -0.77
C GLN A 26 13.73 10.85 -1.28
N TYR A 27 14.33 9.94 -2.07
CA TYR A 27 15.65 10.17 -2.65
C TYR A 27 15.67 11.40 -3.56
N LEU A 28 14.71 11.51 -4.48
CA LEU A 28 14.62 12.63 -5.42
C LEU A 28 14.40 13.97 -4.70
N GLY A 29 13.58 14.00 -3.66
CA GLY A 29 13.33 15.18 -2.84
C GLY A 29 14.60 15.69 -2.17
N CYS A 30 15.45 14.78 -1.67
CA CYS A 30 16.75 15.14 -1.10
C CYS A 30 17.76 15.53 -2.19
N TYR A 31 17.86 14.77 -3.29
CA TYR A 31 18.83 14.99 -4.36
C TYR A 31 18.59 16.31 -5.11
N LEU A 32 17.32 16.66 -5.35
CA LEU A 32 16.92 17.90 -6.04
C LEU A 32 16.79 19.10 -5.10
N GLY A 33 17.03 18.93 -3.79
CA GLY A 33 16.98 20.01 -2.81
C GLY A 33 15.59 20.63 -2.64
N TRP A 34 14.53 19.81 -2.61
CA TRP A 34 13.16 20.30 -2.37
C TRP A 34 13.05 20.99 -1.02
N SER A 35 12.16 22.00 -0.92
CA SER A 35 11.86 22.60 0.37
C SER A 35 11.28 21.55 1.34
N PRO A 36 11.57 21.64 2.65
CA PRO A 36 11.06 20.65 3.62
C PRO A 36 9.54 20.48 3.58
N GLN A 37 8.80 21.57 3.33
CA GLN A 37 7.35 21.55 3.24
C GLN A 37 6.86 20.79 2.00
N ALA A 38 7.45 21.07 0.82
CA ALA A 38 7.08 20.39 -0.42
C ALA A 38 7.43 18.89 -0.36
N HIS A 39 8.61 18.58 0.20
CA HIS A 39 9.06 17.21 0.38
C HIS A 39 8.13 16.41 1.29
N ARG A 40 7.83 16.93 2.49
CA ARG A 40 6.91 16.28 3.42
C ARG A 40 5.51 16.14 2.83
N LEU A 41 5.00 17.16 2.14
CA LEU A 41 3.68 17.10 1.51
C LEU A 41 3.61 16.01 0.44
N ALA A 42 4.63 15.90 -0.43
CA ALA A 42 4.67 14.88 -1.47
C ALA A 42 4.67 13.46 -0.89
N LEU A 43 5.46 13.22 0.16
CA LEU A 43 5.53 11.92 0.82
C LEU A 43 4.22 11.56 1.53
N VAL A 44 3.63 12.51 2.27
CA VAL A 44 2.35 12.30 2.97
C VAL A 44 1.23 12.05 1.96
N ALA A 45 1.16 12.85 0.88
CA ALA A 45 0.18 12.65 -0.19
C ALA A 45 0.36 11.28 -0.86
N GLY A 46 1.59 10.89 -1.18
CA GLY A 46 1.87 9.58 -1.78
C GLY A 46 1.51 8.41 -0.85
N ALA A 47 1.81 8.51 0.45
CA ALA A 47 1.43 7.51 1.44
C ALA A 47 -0.09 7.42 1.60
N ALA A 48 -0.79 8.56 1.64
CA ALA A 48 -2.25 8.59 1.70
C ALA A 48 -2.89 7.94 0.46
N ILE A 49 -2.36 8.22 -0.74
CA ILE A 49 -2.82 7.59 -1.99
C ILE A 49 -2.56 6.07 -1.94
N ALA A 50 -1.39 5.63 -1.52
CA ALA A 50 -1.06 4.20 -1.41
C ALA A 50 -2.00 3.46 -0.45
N ILE A 51 -2.32 4.06 0.69
CA ILE A 51 -3.30 3.53 1.65
C ILE A 51 -4.69 3.51 1.01
N ALA A 52 -5.14 4.59 0.39
CA ALA A 52 -6.46 4.68 -0.24
C ALA A 52 -6.64 3.62 -1.34
N VAL A 53 -5.63 3.41 -2.19
CA VAL A 53 -5.64 2.36 -3.22
C VAL A 53 -5.70 0.97 -2.58
N SER A 54 -4.90 0.72 -1.55
CA SER A 54 -4.87 -0.58 -0.86
C SER A 54 -6.20 -0.89 -0.17
N VAL A 55 -6.82 0.11 0.47
CA VAL A 55 -8.18 0.01 1.04
C VAL A 55 -9.22 -0.22 -0.05
N GLY A 56 -9.12 0.48 -1.18
CA GLY A 56 -9.99 0.25 -2.34
C GLY A 56 -9.92 -1.19 -2.85
N VAL A 57 -8.71 -1.75 -2.95
CA VAL A 57 -8.52 -3.16 -3.31
C VAL A 57 -9.12 -4.10 -2.26
N LEU A 58 -8.94 -3.82 -0.97
CA LEU A 58 -9.55 -4.60 0.10
C LEU A 58 -11.08 -4.59 0.02
N VAL A 59 -11.69 -3.42 -0.24
CA VAL A 59 -13.14 -3.30 -0.44
C VAL A 59 -13.61 -4.13 -1.62
N VAL A 60 -12.89 -4.08 -2.75
CA VAL A 60 -13.18 -4.90 -3.94
C VAL A 60 -13.06 -6.39 -3.63
N GLN A 61 -12.03 -6.82 -2.91
CA GLN A 61 -11.87 -8.21 -2.48
C GLN A 61 -13.02 -8.67 -1.59
N ILE A 62 -13.39 -7.88 -0.58
CA ILE A 62 -14.51 -8.20 0.32
C ILE A 62 -15.81 -8.29 -0.48
N ALA A 63 -16.08 -7.34 -1.37
CA ALA A 63 -17.27 -7.36 -2.23
C ALA A 63 -17.30 -8.59 -3.14
N TYR A 64 -16.16 -8.95 -3.74
CA TYR A 64 -16.02 -10.15 -4.57
C TYR A 64 -16.30 -11.43 -3.79
N VAL A 65 -15.71 -11.57 -2.60
CA VAL A 65 -15.91 -12.71 -1.70
C VAL A 65 -17.38 -12.82 -1.25
N ARG A 66 -18.04 -11.70 -0.93
CA ARG A 66 -19.47 -11.69 -0.59
C ARG A 66 -20.34 -12.18 -1.75
N ARG A 67 -20.01 -11.82 -3.00
CA ARG A 67 -20.75 -12.28 -4.19
C ARG A 67 -20.57 -13.78 -4.45
N LEU A 68 -19.43 -14.36 -4.11
CA LEU A 68 -19.19 -15.79 -4.25
C LEU A 68 -20.01 -16.63 -3.25
N GLY A 69 -20.37 -16.08 -2.09
CA GLY A 69 -21.20 -16.76 -1.10
C GLY A 69 -20.61 -18.12 -0.69
N GLN A 70 -21.34 -19.20 -0.95
CA GLN A 70 -20.94 -20.60 -0.67
C GLN A 70 -19.71 -21.06 -1.48
N ALA A 71 -19.40 -20.41 -2.60
CA ALA A 71 -18.23 -20.73 -3.43
C ALA A 71 -16.92 -20.07 -2.93
N THR A 72 -16.93 -19.46 -1.74
CA THR A 72 -15.72 -18.86 -1.15
C THR A 72 -14.71 -19.90 -0.70
N THR A 73 -13.56 -19.92 -1.35
CA THR A 73 -12.45 -20.80 -0.96
C THR A 73 -11.58 -20.20 0.15
N PHE A 74 -10.84 -21.05 0.86
CA PHE A 74 -9.87 -20.64 1.89
C PHE A 74 -8.88 -19.59 1.38
N MET A 75 -8.39 -19.74 0.13
CA MET A 75 -7.46 -18.78 -0.49
C MET A 75 -8.02 -17.35 -0.55
N HIS A 76 -9.32 -17.17 -0.72
CA HIS A 76 -9.91 -15.83 -0.74
C HIS A 76 -9.83 -15.15 0.64
N ARG A 77 -10.04 -15.91 1.72
CA ARG A 77 -9.94 -15.40 3.10
C ARG A 77 -8.50 -15.06 3.44
N VAL A 78 -7.55 -15.92 3.06
CA VAL A 78 -6.12 -15.66 3.21
C VAL A 78 -5.70 -14.42 2.43
N GLY A 79 -6.19 -14.23 1.20
CA GLY A 79 -5.92 -13.05 0.39
C GLY A 79 -6.39 -11.74 1.03
N ILE A 80 -7.58 -11.73 1.64
CA ILE A 80 -8.06 -10.59 2.43
C ILE A 80 -7.14 -10.32 3.62
N GLY A 81 -6.77 -11.36 4.38
CA GLY A 81 -5.86 -11.24 5.52
C GLY A 81 -4.49 -10.69 5.11
N ALA A 82 -3.93 -11.18 4.01
CA ALA A 82 -2.67 -10.68 3.44
C ALA A 82 -2.77 -9.21 3.02
N THR A 83 -3.90 -8.79 2.43
CA THR A 83 -4.13 -7.39 2.06
C THR A 83 -4.24 -6.49 3.30
N VAL A 84 -4.90 -6.96 4.37
CA VAL A 84 -4.94 -6.24 5.66
C VAL A 84 -3.55 -6.11 6.27
N ALA A 85 -2.77 -7.19 6.27
CA ALA A 85 -1.38 -7.18 6.76
C ALA A 85 -0.51 -6.21 5.95
N ALA A 86 -0.67 -6.17 4.63
CA ALA A 86 0.03 -5.23 3.76
C ALA A 86 -0.35 -3.78 4.06
N ILE A 87 -1.62 -3.47 4.33
CA ILE A 87 -2.06 -2.13 4.75
C ILE A 87 -1.44 -1.75 6.10
N ALA A 88 -1.43 -2.66 7.07
CA ALA A 88 -0.80 -2.43 8.37
C ALA A 88 0.71 -2.17 8.22
N ALA A 89 1.38 -2.95 7.38
CA ALA A 89 2.79 -2.73 7.05
C ALA A 89 3.02 -1.36 6.40
N THR A 90 2.20 -0.95 5.44
CA THR A 90 2.24 0.41 4.84
C THR A 90 2.19 1.48 5.93
N ILE A 91 1.21 1.40 6.84
CA ILE A 91 1.02 2.39 7.90
C ILE A 91 2.25 2.46 8.81
N ILE A 92 2.77 1.31 9.23
CA ILE A 92 3.93 1.24 10.13
C ILE A 92 5.19 1.76 9.43
N THR A 93 5.44 1.34 8.19
CA THR A 93 6.63 1.73 7.42
C THR A 93 6.65 3.23 7.12
N PHE A 94 5.49 3.84 6.85
CA PHE A 94 5.41 5.26 6.49
C PHE A 94 5.02 6.17 7.66
N ALA A 95 4.75 5.65 8.86
CA ALA A 95 4.50 6.46 10.05
C ALA A 95 5.62 7.50 10.32
N PRO A 96 6.92 7.17 10.19
CA PRO A 96 7.99 8.13 10.43
C PRO A 96 7.96 9.36 9.53
N ILE A 97 7.45 9.25 8.30
CA ILE A 97 7.34 10.36 7.33
C ILE A 97 6.54 11.54 7.91
N VAL A 98 5.56 11.24 8.77
CA VAL A 98 4.71 12.26 9.38
C VAL A 98 5.50 13.09 10.41
N LEU A 99 6.53 12.53 11.03
CA LEU A 99 7.29 13.16 12.10
C LEU A 99 8.65 13.69 11.63
N ALA A 100 9.28 13.03 10.66
CA ALA A 100 10.61 13.36 10.16
C ALA A 100 10.73 13.07 8.65
N SER A 101 11.19 14.07 7.90
CA SER A 101 11.75 13.88 6.56
C SER A 101 13.26 14.01 6.67
N ALA A 102 13.94 12.90 6.95
CA ALA A 102 15.37 12.90 7.16
C ALA A 102 16.08 12.85 5.78
N CYS A 103 16.56 13.99 5.30
CA CYS A 103 17.62 14.06 4.29
C CYS A 103 18.94 14.12 5.05
N ILE A 104 19.39 12.96 5.54
CA ILE A 104 20.70 12.80 6.19
C ILE A 104 21.70 12.29 5.16
#